data_AF-A0A0M3IQV9-F1
#
_entry.id   AF-A0A0M3IQV9-F1
#
_cell.length_a   1.000
_cell.length_b   1.000
_cell.length_c   1.000
_cell.angle_alpha   90.00
_cell.angle_beta   90.00
_cell.angle_gamma   90.00
#
_symmetry.space_group_name_H-M   'P 1'
#
loop_
_entity.id
_entity.type
_entity.pdbx_description
1 polymer ?
#
loop_
_entity_poly.entity_id
_entity_poly.type
_entity_poly.pdbx_seq_one_letter_code
_entity_poly.pdbx_strand_id
1 'polypeptide(L)'
;MVSKLLSVIAERWQGSIRERLTDHLLRPIFINGVEVGFAHVRPDEENKKLSVRGVTIALWYFISRGHQAQALMPFCFKTYPNKSDNWNELMALFRMNLIEFTPGYGSDKYVEVNRIIAMRAREYGGCMVARSQMQSVVEEQPLLEAIVEKRLLIPSFNGNDLIFPVDGPLGRNGPNLSETLECTVKDPEFA
;
A
#
# COMPACT_ATOMS: atom_id res chain seq x y z
N MET A 1 -5.40 -12.44 -38.37
CA MET A 1 -6.27 -11.57 -37.57
C MET A 1 -5.48 -11.22 -36.30
N VAL A 2 -4.87 -10.04 -36.24
CA VAL A 2 -4.05 -9.64 -35.09
C VAL A 2 -5.00 -9.22 -33.98
N SER A 3 -5.00 -9.92 -32.85
CA SER A 3 -5.74 -9.48 -31.68
C SER A 3 -5.23 -8.10 -31.27
N LYS A 4 -6.06 -7.07 -31.43
CA LYS A 4 -5.79 -5.73 -30.92
C LYS A 4 -5.99 -5.75 -29.40
N LEU A 5 -5.03 -6.36 -28.71
CA LEU A 5 -4.93 -6.28 -27.26
C LEU A 5 -4.52 -4.86 -26.88
N LEU A 6 -5.48 -4.03 -26.51
CA LEU A 6 -5.22 -2.66 -26.05
C LEU A 6 -4.83 -2.61 -24.55
N SER A 7 -5.03 -3.71 -23.80
CA SER A 7 -4.68 -3.83 -22.38
C SER A 7 -4.47 -5.30 -21.98
N VAL A 8 -3.33 -5.61 -21.34
CA VAL A 8 -2.97 -6.96 -20.88
C VAL A 8 -2.33 -6.91 -19.50
N ILE A 9 -2.42 -8.01 -18.74
CA ILE A 9 -1.72 -8.21 -17.47
C ILE A 9 -0.54 -9.16 -17.74
N ALA A 10 0.66 -8.72 -17.37
CA ALA A 10 1.87 -9.53 -17.48
C ALA A 10 2.23 -10.13 -16.11
N GLU A 11 2.20 -11.45 -16.00
CA GLU A 11 2.63 -12.14 -14.79
C GLU A 11 4.14 -12.43 -14.85
N ARG A 12 4.91 -11.62 -14.12
CA ARG A 12 6.39 -11.64 -14.18
C ARG A 12 6.99 -13.01 -13.88
N TRP A 13 6.37 -13.80 -13.01
CA TRP A 13 6.90 -15.09 -12.56
C TRP A 13 6.58 -16.25 -13.51
N GLN A 14 5.45 -16.18 -14.20
CA GLN A 14 5.00 -17.24 -15.11
C GLN A 14 5.40 -16.97 -16.56
N GLY A 15 5.84 -15.74 -16.87
CA GLY A 15 6.11 -15.33 -18.26
C GLY A 15 4.85 -15.33 -19.12
N SER A 16 3.67 -15.34 -18.50
CA SER A 16 2.38 -15.36 -19.17
C SER A 16 1.83 -13.93 -19.30
N ILE A 17 1.16 -13.69 -20.42
CA ILE A 17 0.41 -12.46 -20.68
C ILE A 17 -1.05 -12.90 -20.78
N ARG A 18 -1.91 -12.34 -19.93
CA ARG A 18 -3.35 -12.59 -19.96
C ARG A 18 -4.11 -11.32 -20.34
N GLU A 19 -5.25 -11.50 -21.02
CA GLU A 19 -6.15 -10.38 -21.26
C GLU A 19 -6.70 -9.86 -19.92
N ARG A 20 -6.93 -8.55 -19.83
CA ARG A 20 -7.61 -7.98 -18.68
C ARG A 20 -9.06 -8.46 -18.70
N LEU A 21 -9.40 -9.40 -17.84
CA LEU A 21 -10.76 -9.92 -17.71
C LEU A 21 -11.69 -8.79 -17.25
N THR A 22 -12.79 -8.57 -17.95
CA THR A 22 -13.72 -7.45 -17.69
C THR A 22 -14.45 -7.57 -16.35
N ASP A 23 -14.48 -8.76 -15.77
CA ASP A 23 -15.09 -9.07 -14.48
C ASP A 23 -14.10 -9.00 -13.30
N HIS A 24 -12.82 -8.72 -13.56
CA HIS A 24 -11.77 -8.54 -12.55
C HIS A 24 -11.33 -7.06 -12.48
N LEU A 25 -11.49 -6.46 -11.32
CA LEU A 25 -11.10 -5.10 -11.00
C LEU A 25 -9.85 -5.10 -10.12
N LEU A 26 -9.06 -4.04 -10.21
CA LEU A 26 -7.89 -3.84 -9.35
C LEU A 26 -8.31 -3.09 -8.09
N ARG A 27 -7.96 -3.63 -6.92
CA ARG A 27 -8.25 -2.97 -5.65
C ARG A 27 -7.42 -1.69 -5.48
N PRO A 28 -7.97 -0.61 -4.91
CA PRO A 28 -7.19 0.56 -4.52
C PRO A 28 -6.25 0.21 -3.36
N ILE A 29 -5.08 0.86 -3.31
CA ILE A 29 -4.02 0.57 -2.34
C ILE A 29 -3.77 1.77 -1.44
N PHE A 30 -3.93 1.57 -0.13
CA PHE A 30 -3.69 2.57 0.89
C PHE A 30 -2.42 2.23 1.66
N ILE A 31 -1.40 3.08 1.53
CA ILE A 31 -0.05 2.79 2.02
C ILE A 31 0.20 3.63 3.28
N ASN A 32 0.62 3.01 4.38
CA ASN A 32 1.23 3.77 5.47
C ASN A 32 2.63 4.22 5.03
N GLY A 33 2.73 5.47 4.58
CA GLY A 33 3.97 6.01 4.03
C GLY A 33 5.10 6.10 5.06
N VAL A 34 4.77 6.25 6.35
CA VAL A 34 5.77 6.28 7.42
C VAL A 34 6.41 4.90 7.59
N GLU A 35 5.58 3.87 7.72
CA GLU A 35 6.06 2.51 7.98
C GLU A 35 6.83 1.94 6.79
N VAL A 36 6.38 2.23 5.56
CA VAL A 36 7.08 1.87 4.32
C VAL A 36 8.39 2.63 4.17
N GLY A 37 8.39 3.95 4.39
CA GLY A 37 9.61 4.74 4.26
C GLY A 37 10.68 4.25 5.23
N PHE A 38 10.32 3.95 6.49
CA PHE A 38 11.27 3.37 7.44
C PHE A 38 11.64 1.90 7.16
N ALA A 39 10.81 1.14 6.44
CA ALA A 39 11.17 -0.21 5.99
C ALA A 39 12.31 -0.20 4.97
N HIS A 40 12.44 0.87 4.20
CA HIS A 40 13.50 1.06 3.20
C HIS A 40 14.80 1.61 3.80
N VAL A 41 14.75 2.30 4.95
CA VAL A 41 15.95 2.88 5.58
C VAL A 41 16.92 1.78 5.97
N ARG A 42 18.21 1.97 5.67
CA ARG A 42 19.22 0.96 6.00
C ARG A 42 19.49 0.92 7.50
N PRO A 43 19.81 -0.26 8.08
CA PRO A 43 20.04 -0.37 9.52
C PRO A 43 21.19 0.50 10.05
N ASP A 44 22.19 0.76 9.21
CA ASP A 44 23.47 1.42 9.49
C ASP A 44 23.44 2.96 9.33
N GLU A 45 22.34 3.56 8.90
CA GLU A 45 22.22 5.02 8.81
C GLU A 45 22.00 5.68 10.19
N GLU A 46 22.97 6.49 10.62
CA GLU A 46 22.81 7.40 11.76
C GLU A 46 21.84 8.55 11.40
N ASN A 47 20.92 8.89 12.31
CA ASN A 47 19.79 9.83 12.09
C ASN A 47 18.78 9.38 11.03
N LYS A 48 18.05 8.29 11.30
CA LYS A 48 16.99 7.74 10.44
C LYS A 48 15.90 8.78 10.15
N LYS A 49 16.01 9.45 9.01
CA LYS A 49 14.92 10.22 8.40
C LYS A 49 14.00 9.26 7.64
N LEU A 50 12.77 9.68 7.39
CA LEU A 50 11.88 8.95 6.49
C LEU A 50 12.50 8.90 5.08
N SER A 51 12.69 7.71 4.53
CA SER A 51 13.08 7.53 3.12
C SER A 51 11.90 7.83 2.21
N VAL A 52 11.94 8.98 1.53
CA VAL A 52 10.94 9.35 0.52
C VAL A 52 11.06 8.44 -0.70
N ARG A 53 12.28 8.01 -1.02
CA ARG A 53 12.53 7.02 -2.08
C ARG A 53 11.80 5.70 -1.81
N GLY A 54 11.78 5.24 -0.57
CA GLY A 54 11.03 4.04 -0.17
C GLY A 54 9.53 4.18 -0.42
N VAL A 55 8.97 5.35 -0.11
CA VAL A 55 7.56 5.68 -0.39
C VAL A 55 7.29 5.71 -1.90
N THR A 56 8.17 6.35 -2.68
CA THR A 56 8.08 6.41 -4.14
C THR A 56 8.13 5.01 -4.77
N ILE A 57 9.02 4.14 -4.31
CA ILE A 57 9.10 2.75 -4.77
C ILE A 57 7.79 2.00 -4.50
N ALA A 58 7.22 2.15 -3.29
CA ALA A 58 5.96 1.49 -2.97
C ALA A 58 4.79 2.00 -3.80
N LEU A 59 4.67 3.32 -4.01
CA LEU A 59 3.67 3.88 -4.91
C LEU A 59 3.82 3.30 -6.32
N TRP A 60 5.04 3.32 -6.87
CA TRP A 60 5.27 2.83 -8.22
C TRP A 60 5.11 1.34 -8.38
N TYR A 61 5.35 0.55 -7.33
CA TYR A 61 5.08 -0.89 -7.36
C TYR A 61 3.62 -1.15 -7.77
N PHE A 62 2.65 -0.44 -7.18
CA PHE A 62 1.24 -0.66 -7.47
C PHE A 62 0.77 0.09 -8.72
N ILE A 63 1.19 1.34 -8.91
CA ILE A 63 0.73 2.15 -10.05
C ILE A 63 1.23 1.58 -11.39
N SER A 64 2.47 1.09 -11.45
CA SER A 64 2.99 0.45 -12.67
C SER A 64 2.24 -0.84 -13.05
N ARG A 65 1.48 -1.42 -12.10
CA ARG A 65 0.60 -2.58 -12.30
C ARG A 65 -0.86 -2.18 -12.52
N GLY A 66 -1.16 -0.89 -12.62
CA GLY A 66 -2.48 -0.34 -12.94
C GLY A 66 -3.38 -0.06 -11.73
N HIS A 67 -2.91 -0.26 -10.51
CA HIS A 67 -3.69 0.07 -9.31
C HIS A 67 -3.70 1.58 -9.05
N GLN A 68 -4.81 2.08 -8.51
CA GLN A 68 -4.78 3.35 -7.79
C GLN A 68 -4.05 3.14 -6.45
N ALA A 69 -3.06 3.96 -6.15
CA ALA A 69 -2.32 3.89 -4.89
C ALA A 69 -2.15 5.28 -4.27
N GLN A 70 -2.28 5.36 -2.94
CA GLN A 70 -2.10 6.59 -2.19
C GLN A 70 -1.38 6.29 -0.87
N ALA A 71 -0.34 7.06 -0.57
CA ALA A 71 0.38 6.98 0.69
C ALA A 71 -0.14 8.01 1.69
N LEU A 72 -0.46 7.56 2.90
CA LEU A 72 -0.91 8.40 4.00
C LEU A 72 0.22 8.56 5.01
N MET A 73 0.37 9.76 5.54
CA MET A 73 1.30 10.04 6.64
C MET A 73 0.90 11.29 7.42
N PRO A 74 1.37 11.47 8.66
CA PRO A 74 0.97 12.61 9.47
C PRO A 74 1.38 13.96 8.88
N PHE A 75 0.57 14.99 9.10
CA PHE A 75 0.83 16.35 8.63
C PHE A 75 2.20 16.94 9.03
N CYS A 76 2.81 16.46 10.11
CA CYS A 76 4.13 16.92 10.53
C CYS A 76 5.22 16.70 9.45
N PHE A 77 5.08 15.73 8.54
CA PHE A 77 6.02 15.55 7.42
C PHE A 77 5.91 16.67 6.37
N LYS A 78 4.76 17.32 6.27
CA LYS A 78 4.58 18.54 5.48
C LYS A 78 5.25 19.74 6.15
N THR A 79 5.04 19.91 7.46
CA THR A 79 5.52 21.08 8.21
C THR A 79 7.02 21.09 8.46
N TYR A 80 7.63 19.93 8.68
CA TYR A 80 9.03 19.82 9.12
C TYR A 80 9.90 19.10 8.08
N PRO A 81 10.59 19.83 7.18
CA PRO A 81 11.38 19.24 6.09
C PRO A 81 12.48 18.28 6.54
N ASN A 82 13.00 18.44 7.75
CA ASN A 82 14.05 17.61 8.31
C ASN A 82 13.58 16.19 8.73
N LYS A 83 12.27 15.91 8.74
CA LYS A 83 11.74 14.56 9.06
C LYS A 83 11.90 13.55 7.92
N SER A 84 12.16 14.02 6.70
CA SER A 84 12.36 13.20 5.51
C SER A 84 13.73 13.48 4.88
N ASP A 85 14.28 12.51 4.17
CA ASP A 85 15.53 12.66 3.41
C ASP A 85 15.38 13.60 2.20
N ASN A 86 14.20 13.62 1.55
CA ASN A 86 13.92 14.44 0.37
C ASN A 86 12.52 15.09 0.42
N TRP A 87 12.38 16.16 1.18
CA TRP A 87 11.10 16.86 1.35
C TRP A 87 10.52 17.43 0.03
N ASN A 88 11.37 17.84 -0.91
CA ASN A 88 10.90 18.39 -2.19
C ASN A 88 10.18 17.34 -3.03
N GLU A 89 10.71 16.12 -3.07
CA GLU A 89 10.05 14.97 -3.72
C GLU A 89 8.76 14.61 -2.99
N LEU A 90 8.77 14.59 -1.66
CA LEU A 90 7.57 14.36 -0.86
C LEU A 90 6.45 15.35 -1.21
N MET A 91 6.77 16.63 -1.35
CA MET A 91 5.80 17.65 -1.75
C MET A 91 5.36 17.52 -3.22
N ALA A 92 6.23 17.03 -4.11
CA ALA A 92 5.85 16.75 -5.48
C ALA A 92 4.81 15.61 -5.56
N LEU A 93 5.04 14.52 -4.81
CA LEU A 93 4.09 13.42 -4.68
C LEU A 93 2.74 13.88 -4.09
N PHE A 94 2.77 14.76 -3.08
CA PHE A 94 1.55 15.39 -2.54
C PHE A 94 0.79 16.21 -3.60
N ARG A 95 1.48 17.04 -4.40
CA ARG A 95 0.83 17.82 -5.48
C ARG A 95 0.22 16.95 -6.58
N MET A 96 0.69 15.71 -6.73
CA MET A 96 0.13 14.71 -7.65
C MET A 96 -0.99 13.87 -7.01
N ASN A 97 -1.45 14.21 -5.80
CA ASN A 97 -2.43 13.46 -5.00
C ASN A 97 -2.00 12.03 -4.64
N LEU A 98 -0.71 11.70 -4.75
CA LEU A 98 -0.15 10.40 -4.38
C LEU A 98 0.15 10.30 -2.89
N ILE A 99 0.31 11.44 -2.22
CA ILE A 99 0.43 11.53 -0.77
C ILE A 99 -0.74 12.31 -0.20
N GLU A 100 -1.29 11.81 0.89
CA GLU A 100 -2.22 12.53 1.74
C GLU A 100 -1.62 12.73 3.14
N PHE A 101 -1.73 13.96 3.65
CA PHE A 101 -1.31 14.30 4.99
C PHE A 101 -2.50 14.24 5.94
N THR A 102 -2.46 13.34 6.94
CA THR A 102 -3.56 13.14 7.87
C THR A 102 -3.56 14.20 8.99
N PRO A 103 -4.75 14.69 9.40
CA PRO A 103 -4.87 15.58 10.55
C PRO A 103 -4.72 14.76 11.83
N GLY A 104 -3.58 14.88 12.50
CA GLY A 104 -3.31 14.16 13.75
C GLY A 104 -2.19 14.83 14.53
N TYR A 105 -2.31 14.81 15.86
CA TYR A 105 -1.37 15.44 16.79
C TYR A 105 -0.83 14.42 17.80
N GLY A 106 0.18 14.81 18.58
CA GLY A 106 0.72 13.95 19.64
C GLY A 106 1.43 12.69 19.13
N SER A 107 1.57 11.69 20.00
CA SER A 107 2.10 10.35 19.67
C SER A 107 1.19 9.60 18.70
N ASP A 108 -0.12 9.77 18.86
CA ASP A 108 -1.13 8.88 18.29
C ASP A 108 -1.35 9.13 16.80
N LYS A 109 -0.86 10.26 16.27
CA LYS A 109 -0.89 10.58 14.84
C LYS A 109 -0.38 9.45 13.93
N TYR A 110 0.55 8.61 14.40
CA TYR A 110 1.04 7.47 13.61
C TYR A 110 0.08 6.29 13.62
N VAL A 111 -0.58 6.02 14.76
CA VAL A 111 -1.63 5.00 14.88
C VAL A 111 -2.86 5.42 14.08
N GLU A 112 -3.18 6.72 14.08
CA GLU A 112 -4.30 7.25 13.31
C GLU A 112 -4.13 7.01 11.80
N VAL A 113 -2.91 6.97 11.27
CA VAL A 113 -2.69 6.58 9.86
C VAL A 113 -3.17 5.15 9.62
N ASN A 114 -2.84 4.21 10.52
CA ASN A 114 -3.28 2.81 10.40
C ASN A 114 -4.80 2.71 10.47
N ARG A 115 -5.43 3.46 11.37
CA ARG A 115 -6.89 3.54 11.49
C ARG A 115 -7.54 4.04 10.20
N ILE A 116 -7.03 5.14 9.64
CA ILE A 116 -7.57 5.73 8.40
C ILE A 116 -7.40 4.78 7.22
N ILE A 117 -6.23 4.15 7.03
CA ILE A 117 -6.04 3.22 5.89
C ILE A 117 -6.90 1.96 6.03
N ALA A 118 -7.11 1.45 7.25
CA ALA A 118 -7.98 0.30 7.49
C ALA A 118 -9.45 0.62 7.21
N MET A 119 -9.91 1.77 7.66
CA MET A 119 -11.25 2.27 7.35
C MET A 119 -11.46 2.44 5.84
N ARG A 120 -10.50 3.06 5.13
CA ARG A 120 -10.57 3.24 3.67
C ARG A 120 -10.51 1.92 2.91
N ALA A 121 -9.66 0.99 3.33
CA ALA A 121 -9.61 -0.33 2.71
C ALA A 121 -10.95 -1.07 2.84
N ARG A 122 -11.60 -0.96 4.00
CA ARG A 122 -12.95 -1.49 4.19
C ARG A 122 -13.99 -0.77 3.32
N GLU A 123 -14.01 0.56 3.35
CA GLU A 123 -15.02 1.38 2.67
C GLU A 123 -14.94 1.25 1.13
N TYR A 124 -13.73 1.18 0.58
CA TYR A 124 -13.48 1.16 -0.86
C TYR A 124 -13.05 -0.22 -1.40
N GLY A 125 -13.18 -1.28 -0.60
CA GLY A 125 -12.78 -2.64 -0.99
C GLY A 125 -11.29 -2.76 -1.35
N GLY A 126 -10.44 -1.96 -0.72
CA GLY A 126 -9.01 -1.82 -1.00
C GLY A 126 -8.09 -2.77 -0.22
N CYS A 127 -6.79 -2.59 -0.44
CA CYS A 127 -5.73 -3.23 0.34
C CYS A 127 -4.91 -2.18 1.12
N MET A 128 -4.26 -2.64 2.18
CA MET A 128 -3.39 -1.83 3.02
C MET A 128 -1.95 -2.27 2.87
N VAL A 129 -1.00 -1.33 2.94
CA VAL A 129 0.43 -1.64 3.02
C VAL A 129 1.00 -1.01 4.28
N ALA A 130 1.37 -1.83 5.25
CA ALA A 130 1.93 -1.40 6.53
C ALA A 130 2.76 -2.54 7.14
N ARG A 131 3.72 -2.21 8.00
CA ARG A 131 4.55 -3.19 8.75
C ARG A 131 3.94 -3.61 10.08
N SER A 132 3.12 -2.75 10.69
CA SER A 132 2.45 -3.07 11.94
C SER A 132 1.32 -4.07 11.71
N GLN A 133 1.09 -4.95 12.69
CA GLN A 133 -0.01 -5.92 12.66
C GLN A 133 -1.38 -5.30 13.00
N MET A 134 -1.43 -3.98 13.22
CA MET A 134 -2.67 -3.22 13.51
C MET A 134 -3.53 -3.74 14.66
N GLN A 135 -2.97 -4.47 15.63
CA GLN A 135 -3.72 -5.06 16.74
C GLN A 135 -4.53 -4.01 17.52
N SER A 136 -3.93 -2.86 17.85
CA SER A 136 -4.64 -1.78 18.56
C SER A 136 -5.81 -1.19 17.77
N VAL A 137 -5.71 -1.15 16.44
CA VAL A 137 -6.80 -0.69 15.56
C VAL A 137 -7.96 -1.69 15.58
N VAL A 138 -7.65 -2.99 15.58
CA VAL A 138 -8.66 -4.06 15.68
C VAL A 138 -9.31 -4.08 17.07
N GLU A 139 -8.53 -3.89 18.14
CA GLU A 139 -9.06 -3.81 19.50
C GLU A 139 -10.02 -2.62 19.69
N GLU A 140 -9.68 -1.45 19.12
CA GLU A 140 -10.56 -0.27 19.13
C GLU A 140 -11.81 -0.49 18.27
N GLN A 141 -11.65 -1.13 17.11
CA GLN A 141 -12.71 -1.29 16.13
C GLN A 141 -12.73 -2.72 15.55
N PRO A 142 -13.34 -3.70 16.26
CA PRO A 142 -13.31 -5.12 15.91
C PRO A 142 -13.87 -5.46 14.52
N LEU A 143 -14.75 -4.62 13.99
CA LEU A 143 -15.26 -4.77 12.61
C LEU A 143 -14.15 -4.71 11.55
N LEU A 144 -12.96 -4.17 11.87
CA LEU A 144 -11.81 -4.11 10.97
C LEU A 144 -10.96 -5.40 10.98
N GLU A 145 -11.20 -6.34 11.89
CA GLU A 145 -10.42 -7.58 12.01
C GLU A 145 -10.30 -8.31 10.66
N ALA A 146 -11.43 -8.57 10.01
CA ALA A 146 -11.46 -9.31 8.75
C ALA A 146 -10.74 -8.59 7.60
N ILE A 147 -10.82 -7.25 7.51
CA ILE A 147 -10.13 -6.51 6.45
C ILE A 147 -8.62 -6.46 6.71
N VAL A 148 -8.20 -6.28 7.97
CA VAL A 148 -6.79 -6.29 8.38
C VAL A 148 -6.19 -7.65 8.07
N GLU A 149 -6.82 -8.73 8.51
CA GLU A 149 -6.32 -10.09 8.29
C GLU A 149 -6.19 -10.44 6.80
N LYS A 150 -7.20 -10.10 5.99
CA LYS A 150 -7.27 -10.53 4.58
C LYS A 150 -6.58 -9.59 3.60
N ARG A 151 -6.31 -8.33 3.97
CA ARG A 151 -5.87 -7.28 3.03
C ARG A 151 -4.68 -6.44 3.52
N LEU A 152 -4.08 -6.77 4.66
CA LEU A 152 -2.83 -6.16 5.10
C LEU A 152 -1.62 -6.81 4.40
N LEU A 153 -0.95 -6.03 3.56
CA LEU A 153 0.25 -6.42 2.84
C LEU A 153 1.48 -5.91 3.59
N ILE A 154 2.25 -6.83 4.17
CA ILE A 154 3.45 -6.49 4.93
C ILE A 154 4.64 -6.34 3.97
N PRO A 155 5.22 -5.14 3.82
CA PRO A 155 6.30 -4.88 2.89
C PRO A 155 7.66 -5.29 3.48
N SER A 156 8.57 -5.76 2.63
CA SER A 156 9.99 -5.92 2.93
C SER A 156 10.84 -5.30 1.82
N PHE A 157 12.02 -4.80 2.16
CA PHE A 157 12.96 -4.23 1.19
C PHE A 157 14.25 -5.04 1.14
N ASN A 158 14.73 -5.34 -0.06
CA ASN A 158 16.10 -5.74 -0.33
C ASN A 158 16.77 -4.65 -1.19
N GLY A 159 17.44 -3.70 -0.55
CA GLY A 159 17.86 -2.47 -1.24
C GLY A 159 16.67 -1.68 -1.76
N ASN A 160 16.59 -1.46 -3.08
CA ASN A 160 15.46 -0.77 -3.71
C ASN A 160 14.34 -1.73 -4.17
N ASP A 161 14.48 -3.03 -3.92
CA ASP A 161 13.47 -4.02 -4.31
C ASP A 161 12.42 -4.17 -3.21
N LEU A 162 11.20 -3.71 -3.48
CA LEU A 162 10.04 -3.95 -2.62
C LEU A 162 9.48 -5.35 -2.88
N ILE A 163 9.35 -6.12 -1.81
CA ILE A 163 8.95 -7.52 -1.83
C ILE A 163 7.73 -7.70 -0.91
N PHE A 164 6.78 -8.48 -1.39
CA PHE A 164 5.65 -9.02 -0.62
C PHE A 164 5.67 -10.55 -0.71
N PRO A 165 5.16 -11.28 0.31
CA PRO A 165 4.96 -12.72 0.20
C PRO A 165 4.07 -13.06 -1.00
N VAL A 166 4.53 -14.00 -1.84
CA VAL A 166 3.76 -14.44 -3.02
C VAL A 166 2.44 -15.12 -2.63
N ASP A 167 2.44 -15.78 -1.48
CA ASP A 167 1.27 -16.46 -0.90
C ASP A 167 0.23 -15.49 -0.29
N GLY A 168 0.45 -14.17 -0.38
CA GLY A 168 -0.47 -13.17 0.16
C GLY A 168 -0.48 -13.09 1.71
N PRO A 169 -1.42 -12.33 2.29
CA PRO A 169 -1.49 -12.09 3.73
C PRO A 169 -1.77 -13.34 4.57
N LEU A 170 -2.57 -14.27 4.05
CA LEU A 170 -3.03 -15.47 4.76
C LEU A 170 -2.10 -16.68 4.55
N GLY A 171 -0.99 -16.50 3.83
CA GLY A 171 -0.07 -17.56 3.48
C GLY A 171 -0.68 -18.61 2.55
N ARG A 172 -0.05 -19.79 2.50
CA ARG A 172 -0.31 -20.84 1.49
C ARG A 172 -1.76 -21.31 1.36
N ASN A 173 -2.57 -21.14 2.40
CA ASN A 173 -3.96 -21.59 2.42
C ASN A 173 -4.96 -20.49 2.00
N GLY A 174 -4.47 -19.28 1.74
CA GLY A 174 -5.30 -18.15 1.30
C GLY A 174 -5.05 -17.75 -0.16
N PRO A 175 -5.64 -16.62 -0.58
CA PRO A 175 -5.39 -16.07 -1.90
C PRO A 175 -3.94 -15.61 -2.02
N ASN A 176 -3.35 -15.85 -3.18
CA ASN A 176 -2.02 -15.33 -3.48
C ASN A 176 -2.03 -13.79 -3.58
N LEU A 177 -0.84 -13.19 -3.72
CA LEU A 177 -0.72 -11.73 -3.79
C LEU A 177 -1.55 -11.12 -4.93
N SER A 178 -1.55 -11.73 -6.12
CA SER A 178 -2.30 -11.21 -7.28
C SER A 178 -3.80 -11.28 -7.03
N GLU A 179 -4.29 -12.39 -6.49
CA GLU A 179 -5.69 -12.58 -6.13
C GLU A 179 -6.13 -11.64 -5.02
N THR A 180 -5.25 -11.35 -4.05
CA THR A 180 -5.52 -10.39 -2.97
C THR A 180 -5.69 -8.97 -3.50
N LEU A 181 -4.91 -8.62 -4.52
CA LEU A 181 -4.89 -7.30 -5.15
C LEU A 181 -6.03 -7.09 -6.17
N GLU A 182 -6.67 -8.17 -6.60
CA GLU A 182 -7.81 -8.15 -7.50
C GLU A 182 -9.13 -8.34 -6.73
N CYS A 183 -10.23 -7.89 -7.31
CA CYS A 183 -11.57 -8.23 -6.87
C CYS A 183 -12.42 -8.58 -8.08
N THR A 184 -13.41 -9.44 -7.90
CA THR A 184 -14.37 -9.73 -8.97
C THR A 184 -15.63 -8.89 -8.77
N VAL A 185 -16.33 -8.56 -9.84
CA VAL A 185 -17.64 -7.87 -9.77
C VAL A 185 -18.72 -8.68 -9.03
N LYS A 186 -18.45 -9.95 -8.73
CA LYS A 186 -19.32 -10.84 -7.96
C LYS A 186 -18.91 -10.95 -6.49
N ASP A 187 -17.81 -10.32 -6.10
CA ASP A 187 -17.34 -10.32 -4.71
C ASP A 187 -18.39 -9.61 -3.83
N PRO A 188 -18.97 -10.27 -2.82
CA PRO A 188 -19.93 -9.65 -1.92
C PRO A 188 -19.37 -8.42 -1.20
N GLU A 189 -18.04 -8.31 -1.07
CA GLU A 189 -17.36 -7.14 -0.50
C GLU A 189 -17.36 -5.92 -1.45
N PHE A 190 -17.82 -6.07 -2.71
CA PHE A 190 -17.94 -5.00 -3.70
C PHE A 190 -19.35 -4.37 -3.76
N ALA A 191 -20.36 -5.03 -3.19
CA ALA A 191 -21.77 -4.60 -3.22
C ALA A 191 -22.11 -3.69 -2.02
#